data_AF-A0A2V2YS13-F1
#
_entry.id   AF-A0A2V2YS13-F1
#
_cell.length_a   1.000
_cell.length_b   1.000
_cell.length_c   1.000
_cell.angle_alpha   90.00
_cell.angle_beta   90.00
_cell.angle_gamma   90.00
#
_symmetry.space_group_name_H-M   'P 1'
#
loop_
_entity.id
_entity.type
_entity.pdbx_description
1 polymer ?
#
loop_
_entity_poly.entity_id
_entity_poly.type
_entity_poly.pdbx_seq_one_letter_code
_entity_poly.pdbx_strand_id
1 'polypeptide(L)'
;MKLDLSLFKENLPAREEYLQSYTPGLFRAIEAAHTITTSANVDWDSFTVSEAKAALDMAMNYLDTETLDENDDVANNGNAIHEFLHSNYFVNAFRHLVPEKETDEITFI
;
A
#
# COMPACT_ATOMS: atom_id res chain seq x y z
N MET A 1 7.41 1.48 -28.51
CA MET A 1 8.41 1.82 -27.48
C MET A 1 8.51 0.65 -26.52
N LYS A 2 9.66 -0.04 -26.40
CA LYS A 2 9.87 -1.10 -25.40
C LYS A 2 10.52 -0.43 -24.19
N LEU A 3 9.82 -0.42 -23.05
CA LEU A 3 10.42 0.02 -21.79
C LEU A 3 11.39 -1.07 -21.31
N ASP A 4 12.64 -0.70 -21.07
CA ASP A 4 13.62 -1.56 -20.42
C ASP A 4 13.47 -1.43 -18.90
N LEU A 5 12.89 -2.45 -18.28
CA LEU A 5 12.61 -2.49 -16.84
C LEU A 5 13.86 -2.76 -16.00
N SER A 6 14.99 -3.13 -16.62
CA SER A 6 16.24 -3.41 -15.90
C SER A 6 16.92 -2.11 -15.43
N LEU A 7 17.06 -1.14 -16.34
CA LEU A 7 17.53 0.22 -16.03
C LEU A 7 16.64 0.97 -15.03
N PHE A 8 15.34 0.67 -15.02
CA PHE A 8 14.41 1.30 -14.08
C PHE A 8 14.66 0.84 -12.64
N LYS A 9 15.03 -0.42 -12.42
CA LYS A 9 15.33 -0.97 -11.08
C LYS A 9 16.59 -0.37 -10.46
N GLU A 10 17.61 -0.08 -11.27
CA GLU A 10 18.87 0.49 -10.79
C GLU A 10 18.75 1.94 -10.32
N ASN A 11 17.72 2.66 -10.78
CA ASN A 11 17.48 4.06 -10.41
C ASN A 11 16.37 4.22 -9.36
N LEU A 12 15.88 3.12 -8.78
CA LEU A 12 14.90 3.23 -7.71
C LEU A 12 15.58 3.77 -6.44
N PRO A 13 14.92 4.69 -5.71
CA PRO A 13 15.42 5.13 -4.42
C PRO A 13 15.61 3.93 -3.48
N ALA A 14 16.61 4.03 -2.60
CA ALA A 14 16.79 3.03 -1.56
C ALA A 14 15.49 2.91 -0.75
N ARG A 15 14.99 1.68 -0.60
CA ARG A 15 13.80 1.44 0.21
C ARG A 15 14.12 1.73 1.67
N GLU A 16 13.21 2.44 2.31
CA GLU A 16 13.20 2.62 3.77
C GLU A 16 13.24 1.24 4.45
N GLU A 17 13.92 1.17 5.60
CA GLU A 17 14.26 -0.11 6.24
C GLU A 17 13.02 -0.94 6.58
N TYR A 18 11.94 -0.29 7.02
CA TYR A 18 10.68 -0.98 7.32
C TYR A 18 10.04 -1.60 6.06
N LEU A 19 10.19 -0.99 4.88
CA LEU A 19 9.69 -1.51 3.60
C LEU A 19 10.43 -2.77 3.13
N GLN A 20 11.61 -3.07 3.68
CA GLN A 20 12.36 -4.28 3.36
C GLN A 20 11.77 -5.52 4.04
N SER A 21 10.99 -5.33 5.11
CA SER A 21 10.29 -6.42 5.81
C SER A 21 9.02 -6.89 5.07
N TYR A 22 8.54 -6.11 4.11
CA TYR A 22 7.31 -6.41 3.39
C TYR A 22 7.51 -7.51 2.35
N THR A 23 6.68 -8.54 2.45
CA THR A 23 6.65 -9.65 1.50
C THR A 23 5.33 -9.62 0.70
N PRO A 24 5.30 -10.22 -0.51
CA PRO A 24 4.05 -10.40 -1.23
C PRO A 24 2.99 -11.19 -0.44
N GLY A 25 3.40 -12.22 0.30
CA GLY A 25 2.49 -13.04 1.11
C GLY A 25 1.85 -12.26 2.25
N LEU A 26 2.55 -11.29 2.86
CA LEU A 26 1.98 -10.38 3.84
C LEU A 26 0.77 -9.62 3.27
N PHE A 27 0.92 -9.01 2.10
CA PHE A 27 -0.18 -8.29 1.45
C PHE A 27 -1.30 -9.22 0.99
N ARG A 28 -1.00 -10.46 0.58
CA ARG A 28 -2.03 -11.48 0.29
C ARG A 28 -2.84 -11.85 1.52
N ALA A 29 -2.19 -12.00 2.67
CA ALA A 29 -2.88 -12.28 3.93
C ALA A 29 -3.80 -11.11 4.34
N ILE A 30 -3.32 -9.86 4.20
CA ILE A 30 -4.11 -8.65 4.45
C ILE A 30 -5.31 -8.58 3.49
N GLU A 31 -5.09 -8.78 2.19
CA GLU A 31 -6.14 -8.78 1.15
C GLU A 31 -7.20 -9.85 1.44
N ALA A 32 -6.79 -11.07 1.77
CA ALA A 32 -7.69 -12.16 2.12
C ALA A 32 -8.56 -11.82 3.33
N ALA A 33 -7.96 -11.31 4.42
CA ALA A 33 -8.70 -10.93 5.62
C ALA A 33 -9.64 -9.74 5.39
N HIS A 34 -9.26 -8.80 4.53
CA HIS A 34 -10.02 -7.57 4.30
C HIS A 34 -11.18 -7.76 3.31
N THR A 35 -11.00 -8.59 2.28
CA THR A 35 -11.93 -8.65 1.13
C THR A 35 -12.71 -9.96 1.03
N ILE A 36 -12.23 -11.03 1.66
CA ILE A 36 -12.81 -12.37 1.52
C ILE A 36 -13.60 -12.72 2.78
N THR A 37 -14.93 -12.81 2.64
CA THR A 37 -15.83 -13.12 3.76
C THR A 37 -15.95 -14.62 4.06
N THR A 38 -15.49 -15.49 3.14
CA THR A 38 -15.63 -16.94 3.24
C THR A 38 -14.27 -17.62 3.11
N SER A 39 -13.88 -18.42 4.11
CA SER A 39 -12.59 -19.12 4.15
C SER A 39 -12.33 -20.02 2.92
N ALA A 40 -13.38 -20.54 2.28
CA ALA A 40 -13.27 -21.37 1.08
C ALA A 40 -12.72 -20.62 -0.15
N ASN A 41 -12.82 -19.29 -0.18
CA ASN A 41 -12.35 -18.46 -1.28
C ASN A 41 -10.93 -17.93 -1.04
N VAL A 42 -10.33 -18.22 0.12
CA VAL A 42 -8.96 -17.82 0.46
C VAL A 42 -7.98 -18.80 -0.18
N ASP A 43 -7.03 -18.26 -0.94
CA ASP A 43 -5.87 -19.02 -1.41
C ASP A 43 -4.85 -19.13 -0.27
N TRP A 44 -5.01 -20.16 0.56
CA TRP A 44 -4.16 -20.39 1.74
C TRP A 44 -2.70 -20.73 1.39
N ASP A 45 -2.42 -21.11 0.14
CA ASP A 45 -1.06 -21.40 -0.33
C ASP A 45 -0.33 -20.13 -0.79
N SER A 46 -1.03 -18.99 -0.89
CA SER A 46 -0.47 -17.72 -1.34
C SER A 46 0.32 -16.95 -0.28
N PHE A 47 0.30 -17.41 0.98
CA PHE A 47 1.04 -16.83 2.09
C PHE A 47 1.34 -17.86 3.18
N THR A 48 2.36 -17.57 3.97
CA THR A 48 2.79 -18.41 5.09
C THR A 48 2.06 -18.04 6.39
N VAL A 49 2.08 -18.96 7.37
CA VAL A 49 1.56 -18.69 8.72
C VAL A 49 2.28 -17.52 9.39
N SER A 50 3.59 -17.35 9.16
CA SER A 50 4.36 -16.21 9.68
C SER A 50 3.87 -14.88 9.12
N GLU A 51 3.57 -14.82 7.83
CA GLU A 51 3.05 -13.61 7.19
C GLU A 51 1.64 -13.28 7.67
N ALA A 52 0.78 -14.30 7.84
CA ALA A 52 -0.55 -14.12 8.41
C ALA A 52 -0.49 -13.62 9.87
N LYS A 53 0.45 -14.10 10.67
CA LYS A 53 0.69 -13.60 12.04
C LYS A 53 1.18 -12.15 12.04
N ALA A 54 2.13 -11.82 11.17
CA ALA A 54 2.60 -10.45 11.03
C ALA A 54 1.47 -9.50 10.63
N ALA A 55 0.60 -9.90 9.69
CA ALA A 55 -0.59 -9.13 9.32
C ALA A 55 -1.54 -8.93 10.51
N LEU A 56 -1.77 -9.96 11.32
CA LEU A 56 -2.60 -9.86 12.52
C LEU A 56 -1.98 -8.91 13.56
N ASP A 57 -0.68 -9.02 13.82
CA ASP A 57 0.01 -8.14 14.76
C ASP A 57 -0.07 -6.68 14.30
N MET A 58 0.10 -6.43 13.00
CA MET A 58 -0.09 -5.10 12.40
C MET A 58 -1.53 -4.60 12.55
N ALA A 59 -2.53 -5.47 12.42
CA ALA A 59 -3.95 -5.10 12.59
C ALA A 59 -4.27 -4.71 14.03
N MET A 60 -3.74 -5.48 14.98
CA MET A 60 -3.97 -5.26 16.41
C MET A 60 -3.32 -3.96 16.92
N ASN A 61 -2.27 -3.51 16.27
CA ASN A 61 -1.57 -2.26 16.58
C ASN A 61 -1.99 -1.08 15.68
N TYR A 62 -3.00 -1.27 14.82
CA TYR A 62 -3.46 -0.22 13.91
C TYR A 62 -4.27 0.84 14.65
N LEU A 63 -3.95 2.11 14.42
CA LEU A 63 -4.67 3.27 14.95
C LEU A 63 -5.57 3.87 13.85
N ASP A 64 -6.89 3.81 14.05
CA ASP A 64 -7.89 4.32 13.09
C ASP A 64 -7.89 5.86 12.98
N THR A 65 -7.65 6.54 14.09
CA THR A 65 -7.49 8.01 14.12
C THR A 65 -6.05 8.39 14.34
N GLU A 66 -5.42 8.90 13.29
CA GLU A 66 -4.12 9.56 13.37
C GLU A 66 -4.34 11.00 13.86
N THR A 67 -4.05 11.25 15.13
CA THR A 67 -3.99 12.62 15.63
C THR A 67 -2.68 13.24 15.14
N LEU A 68 -2.79 14.33 14.39
CA LEU A 68 -1.67 15.21 14.00
C LEU A 68 -1.14 15.97 15.23
N ASP A 69 -0.81 15.28 16.31
CA ASP A 69 -0.15 15.93 17.43
C ASP A 69 1.32 16.12 17.05
N GLU A 70 1.82 17.35 17.22
CA GLU A 70 3.09 17.86 16.68
C GLU A 70 4.36 17.19 17.24
N ASN A 71 4.22 16.08 17.99
CA ASN A 71 5.33 15.38 18.63
C ASN A 71 5.38 13.89 18.19
N ASP A 72 6.01 13.71 17.03
CA ASP A 72 7.06 12.70 16.80
C ASP A 72 6.77 11.19 16.69
N ASP A 73 5.53 10.76 16.44
CA ASP A 73 5.31 9.46 15.80
C ASP A 73 4.18 9.57 14.77
N VAL A 74 4.53 9.44 13.49
CA VAL A 74 3.54 9.24 12.43
C VAL A 74 2.87 7.90 12.73
N ALA A 75 1.67 7.97 13.30
CA ALA A 75 0.89 6.78 13.63
C ALA A 75 0.82 5.85 12.41
N ASN A 76 0.91 4.55 12.65
CA ASN A 76 0.92 3.51 11.62
C ASN A 76 2.10 3.53 10.62
N ASN A 77 3.14 4.35 10.81
CA ASN A 77 4.33 4.27 9.97
C ASN A 77 4.95 2.86 10.03
N GLY A 78 5.22 2.29 8.86
CA GLY A 78 5.68 0.91 8.73
C GLY A 78 4.63 -0.18 8.99
N ASN A 79 3.35 0.18 9.05
CA ASN A 79 2.25 -0.77 9.08
C ASN A 79 1.76 -1.10 7.67
N ALA A 80 1.91 -2.36 7.24
CA ALA A 80 1.52 -2.77 5.89
C ALA A 80 0.01 -2.67 5.63
N ILE A 81 -0.83 -2.67 6.67
CA ILE A 81 -2.28 -2.45 6.53
C ILE A 81 -2.57 -1.00 6.16
N HIS A 82 -1.88 -0.06 6.79
CA HIS A 82 -1.96 1.36 6.47
C HIS A 82 -1.61 1.60 4.99
N GLU A 83 -0.46 1.07 4.57
CA GLU A 83 0.00 1.15 3.19
C GLU A 83 -0.97 0.50 2.20
N PHE A 84 -1.53 -0.66 2.55
CA PHE A 84 -2.52 -1.36 1.74
C PHE A 84 -3.81 -0.55 1.57
N LEU A 85 -4.34 0.03 2.65
CA LEU A 85 -5.56 0.84 2.62
C LEU A 85 -5.34 2.13 1.84
N HIS A 86 -4.23 2.84 2.09
CA HIS A 86 -3.87 4.05 1.35
C HIS A 86 -3.69 3.77 -0.14
N SER A 87 -3.01 2.68 -0.50
CA SER A 87 -2.85 2.27 -1.90
C SER A 87 -4.18 1.98 -2.57
N ASN A 88 -5.07 1.23 -1.92
CA ASN A 88 -6.41 0.93 -2.46
C ASN A 88 -7.27 2.19 -2.59
N TYR A 89 -7.25 3.07 -1.59
CA TYR A 89 -7.94 4.36 -1.65
C TYR A 89 -7.42 5.21 -2.80
N PHE A 90 -6.10 5.34 -2.94
CA PHE A 90 -5.48 6.10 -4.02
C PHE A 90 -5.83 5.53 -5.40
N VAL A 91 -5.71 4.22 -5.60
CA VAL A 91 -6.08 3.57 -6.87
C VAL A 91 -7.56 3.78 -7.18
N ASN A 92 -8.42 3.67 -6.18
CA ASN A 92 -9.84 3.91 -6.34
C ASN A 92 -10.11 5.37 -6.71
N ALA A 93 -9.54 6.34 -5.98
CA ALA A 93 -9.66 7.76 -6.27
C ALA A 93 -9.17 8.07 -7.69
N PHE A 94 -8.00 7.56 -8.07
CA PHE A 94 -7.42 7.75 -9.40
C PHE A 94 -8.31 7.22 -10.53
N ARG A 95 -8.93 6.04 -10.35
CA ARG A 95 -9.90 5.49 -11.32
C ARG A 95 -11.14 6.36 -11.51
N HIS A 96 -11.49 7.15 -10.49
CA HIS A 96 -12.65 8.05 -10.50
C HIS A 96 -12.26 9.51 -10.76
N LEU A 97 -10.98 9.82 -10.94
CA LEU A 97 -10.56 11.12 -11.42
C LEU A 97 -11.10 11.31 -12.83
N VAL A 98 -11.97 12.31 -12.98
CA VAL A 98 -12.34 12.81 -14.30
C VAL A 98 -11.11 13.55 -14.82
N PRO A 99 -10.66 13.31 -16.07
CA PRO A 99 -9.56 14.08 -16.64
C PRO A 99 -9.90 15.56 -16.50
N GLU A 100 -9.00 16.34 -15.90
CA GLU A 100 -9.13 17.79 -15.98
C GLU A 100 -9.20 18.17 -17.46
N LYS A 101 -10.24 18.93 -17.82
CA LYS A 101 -10.27 19.55 -19.13
C LYS A 101 -9.06 20.45 -19.19
N GLU A 102 -8.16 20.24 -20.16
CA GLU A 102 -7.14 21.23 -20.50
C GLU A 102 -7.87 22.56 -20.72
N THR A 103 -7.77 23.46 -19.76
CA THR A 103 -8.15 24.84 -19.98
C THR A 103 -7.04 25.41 -20.84
N ASP A 104 -7.37 25.67 -22.11
CA ASP A 104 -6.48 26.34 -23.05
C ASP A 104 -5.87 27.60 -22.42
N GLU A 105 -4.58 27.82 -22.74
CA GLU A 105 -3.73 28.99 -22.45
C GLU A 105 -2.91 28.98 -21.14
N ILE A 106 -1.89 28.12 -21.08
CA ILE A 106 -0.65 28.45 -20.36
C ILE A 106 0.23 29.28 -21.31
N THR A 107 0.09 30.60 -21.27
CA THR A 107 1.02 31.52 -21.92
C THR A 107 2.21 31.73 -21.00
N PHE A 108 3.38 31.19 -21.35
CA PHE A 108 4.63 31.57 -20.70
C PHE A 108 5.00 32.99 -21.15
N ILE A 109 5.05 33.93 -20.20
CA ILE A 109 5.55 35.31 -20.38
C ILE A 109 7.06 35.32 -20.14
#